data_AF-A0A1Z3N6L6-F1
#
_entry.id   AF-A0A1Z3N6L6-F1
#
_cell.length_a   1.000
_cell.length_b   1.000
_cell.length_c   1.000
_cell.angle_alpha   90.00
_cell.angle_beta   90.00
_cell.angle_gamma   90.00
#
_symmetry.space_group_name_H-M   'P 1'
#
loop_
_entity.id
_entity.type
_entity.pdbx_description
1 polymer ?
#
loop_
_entity_poly.entity_id
_entity_poly.type
_entity_poly.pdbx_seq_one_letter_code
_entity_poly.pdbx_strand_id
1 'polypeptide(L)' 'MNKRGQIVVEYVLLLVLAVSLAALLVSRLVSREEGNEGILVAKWQNILQVIADDLPDKK' A
#
# COMPACT_ATOMS: atom_id res chain seq x y z
N MET A 1 -40.73 10.03 0.83
CA MET A 1 -39.32 9.63 1.04
C MET A 1 -38.43 10.85 0.83
N ASN A 2 -37.65 11.25 1.85
CA ASN A 2 -36.89 12.50 1.86
C ASN A 2 -35.61 12.37 0.99
N LYS A 3 -35.65 12.90 -0.23
CA LYS A 3 -34.59 12.75 -1.26
C LYS A 3 -33.21 13.22 -0.80
N ARG A 4 -33.16 14.22 0.09
CA ARG A 4 -31.89 14.79 0.60
C ARG A 4 -31.15 13.82 1.51
N GLY A 5 -31.87 13.08 2.35
CA GLY A 5 -31.26 12.09 3.25
C GLY A 5 -30.68 10.89 2.49
N GLN A 6 -31.38 10.44 1.44
CA GLN A 6 -30.92 9.35 0.58
C GLN A 6 -29.61 9.68 -0.15
N ILE A 7 -29.50 10.90 -0.69
CA ILE A 7 -28.29 11.36 -1.39
C ILE A 7 -27.06 11.32 -0.46
N VAL A 8 -27.21 11.76 0.79
CA VAL A 8 -26.10 11.74 1.77
C VAL A 8 -25.66 10.30 2.05
N VAL A 9 -26.61 9.39 2.23
CA VAL A 9 -26.30 7.97 2.49
C VAL A 9 -25.59 7.32 1.31
N GLU A 10 -25.98 7.66 0.09
CA GLU A 10 -25.35 7.15 -1.14
C GLU A 10 -23.88 7.58 -1.26
N TYR A 11 -23.57 8.86 -1.02
CA TYR A 11 -22.19 9.33 -1.04
C TYR A 11 -21.34 8.72 0.08
N VAL A 12 -21.91 8.51 1.27
CA VAL A 12 -21.21 7.83 2.36
C VAL A 12 -20.91 6.38 1.99
N LEU A 13 -21.86 5.67 1.36
CA LEU A 13 -21.63 4.30 0.87
C LEU A 13 -20.51 4.24 -0.18
N LEU A 14 -20.53 5.16 -1.15
CA LEU A 14 -19.46 5.26 -2.15
C LEU A 14 -18.11 5.59 -1.52
N LEU A 15 -18.08 6.48 -0.53
CA LEU A 15 -16.87 6.83 0.21
C LEU A 15 -16.32 5.63 0.96
N VAL A 16 -17.16 4.88 1.67
CA VAL A 16 -16.75 3.66 2.38
C VAL A 16 -16.13 2.65 1.41
N LEU A 17 -16.77 2.42 0.26
CA LEU A 17 -16.21 1.53 -0.76
C LEU A 17 -14.85 2.02 -1.27
N ALA A 18 -14.72 3.32 -1.56
CA ALA A 18 -13.46 3.89 -2.03
C ALA A 18 -12.34 3.74 -0.98
N VAL A 19 -12.64 4.01 0.28
CA VAL A 19 -11.67 3.88 1.39
C VAL A 19 -11.30 2.42 1.63
N SER A 20 -12.26 1.49 1.56
CA SER A 20 -11.97 0.05 1.69
C SER A 20 -11.05 -0.45 0.59
N LEU A 21 -11.27 -0.03 -0.66
CA LEU A 21 -10.39 -0.38 -1.78
C LEU A 21 -9.00 0.21 -1.60
N ALA A 22 -8.90 1.48 -1.19
CA ALA A 22 -7.62 2.11 -0.90
C ALA A 22 -6.86 1.37 0.21
N ALA A 23 -7.54 0.98 1.29
CA ALA A 23 -6.94 0.23 2.39
C ALA A 23 -6.40 -1.14 1.92
N LEU A 24 -7.14 -1.86 1.07
CA LEU A 24 -6.70 -3.14 0.51
C LEU A 24 -5.48 -2.99 -0.40
N LEU A 25 -5.41 -1.92 -1.19
CA LEU A 25 -4.25 -1.66 -2.06
C LEU A 25 -3.00 -1.31 -1.23
N VAL A 26 -3.16 -0.45 -0.21
CA VAL A 26 -2.05 -0.04 0.67
C VAL A 26 -1.52 -1.23 1.47
N SER A 27 -2.40 -2.11 1.96
CA SER A 27 -1.96 -3.29 2.72
C SER A 27 -1.08 -4.23 1.88
N ARG A 28 -1.40 -4.38 0.59
CA ARG A 28 -0.57 -5.16 -0.35
C ARG A 28 0.73 -4.45 -0.71
N LEU A 29 0.71 -3.13 -0.82
CA LEU A 29 1.88 -2.36 -1.23
C LEU A 29 2.98 -2.33 -0.14
N VAL A 30 2.57 -2.31 1.13
CA VAL A 30 3.46 -2.11 2.30
C VAL A 30 3.54 -3.36 3.18
N SER A 31 2.99 -4.51 2.74
CA SER A 31 3.08 -5.78 3.49
C SER A 31 4.51 -6.08 3.94
N ARG A 32 4.67 -6.57 5.17
CA ARG A 32 5.95 -7.00 5.75
C ARG A 32 5.94 -8.47 6.15
N GLU A 33 4.97 -9.22 5.62
CA GLU A 33 4.88 -10.66 5.82
C GLU A 33 6.03 -11.36 5.09
N GLU A 34 6.82 -12.16 5.81
CA GLU A 34 7.96 -12.88 5.23
C GLU A 34 7.49 -13.80 4.08
N GLY A 35 8.12 -13.66 2.91
CA GLY A 35 7.73 -14.41 1.70
C GLY A 35 6.52 -13.85 0.93
N ASN A 36 5.84 -12.83 1.46
CA ASN A 36 4.77 -12.08 0.79
C ASN A 36 4.93 -10.57 1.06
N GLU A 37 6.16 -10.11 0.91
CA GLU A 37 6.54 -8.71 1.12
C GLU A 37 5.86 -7.82 0.08
N GLY A 38 5.40 -6.66 0.54
CA GLY A 38 4.83 -5.66 -0.32
C GLY A 38 5.88 -5.12 -1.29
N ILE A 39 5.42 -4.67 -2.45
CA ILE A 39 6.29 -4.21 -3.55
C ILE A 39 7.28 -3.14 -3.08
N LEU A 40 6.84 -2.20 -2.23
CA LEU A 40 7.72 -1.15 -1.70
C LEU A 40 8.81 -1.74 -0.80
N VAL A 41 8.46 -2.69 0.05
CA VAL A 41 9.40 -3.32 1.00
C VAL A 41 10.42 -4.16 0.24
N ALA A 42 9.98 -4.99 -0.70
CA ALA A 42 10.86 -5.81 -1.52
C ALA A 42 11.85 -4.96 -2.33
N LYS A 43 11.39 -3.85 -2.93
CA LYS A 43 12.27 -2.93 -3.67
C LYS A 43 13.24 -2.19 -2.75
N TRP A 44 12.80 -1.78 -1.57
CA TRP A 44 13.69 -1.15 -0.59
C TRP A 44 14.80 -2.11 -0.14
N GLN A 45 14.45 -3.36 0.18
CA GLN A 45 15.45 -4.38 0.51
C GLN A 45 16.44 -4.63 -0.62
N ASN A 46 15.96 -4.67 -1.87
CA ASN A 46 16.85 -4.83 -3.02
C ASN A 46 17.86 -3.67 -3.15
N ILE A 47 17.44 -2.42 -2.92
CA ILE A 47 18.35 -1.27 -2.91
C ILE A 47 19.40 -1.42 -1.80
N LEU A 48 18.97 -1.81 -0.59
CA LEU A 48 19.88 -2.02 0.53
C LEU A 48 20.93 -3.09 0.21
N GLN A 49 20.51 -4.18 -0.44
CA GLN A 49 21.42 -5.25 -0.84
C GLN A 49 22.43 -4.78 -1.89
N VAL A 50 21.97 -4.05 -2.92
CA VAL A 50 22.86 -3.48 -3.95
C VAL A 50 23.92 -2.55 -3.33
N ILE A 51 23.53 -1.73 -2.35
CA ILE A 51 24.45 -0.84 -1.64
C ILE A 51 25.42 -1.66 -0.75
N ALA A 52 24.93 -2.69 -0.07
CA ALA A 52 25.75 -3.54 0.78
C ALA A 52 26.79 -4.34 -0.03
N ASP A 53 26.43 -4.74 -1.25
CA ASP A 53 27.29 -5.48 -2.16
C ASP A 53 28.33 -4.59 -2.88
N ASP A 54 28.20 -3.25 -2.79
CA ASP A 54 29.18 -2.26 -3.27
C ASP A 54 30.37 -2.18 -2.29
N LEU A 55 31.16 -3.26 -2.24
CA LEU A 55 32.36 -3.34 -1.42
C LEU A 55 33.45 -2.41 -1.98
N PRO A 56 34.15 -1.62 -1.13
CA PRO A 56 35.23 -0.77 -1.60
C PRO A 56 36.35 -1.61 -2.19
N ASP A 57 36.89 -1.16 -3.34
CA ASP A 57 38.03 -1.80 -4.00
C ASP A 57 39.15 -2.01 -2.98
N LYS A 58 39.54 -3.27 -2.81
CA LYS A 58 40.63 -3.65 -1.90
C LYS A 58 41.91 -2.97 -2.39
N LYS A 59 42.47 -2.12 -1.52
CA LYS A 59 43.74 -1.42 -1.67
C LYS A 59 44.83 -2.24 -2.35
#